data_AF-A0A835FE51-F1
#
_entry.id   AF-A0A835FE51-F1
#
_cell.length_a   1.000
_cell.length_b   1.000
_cell.length_c   1.000
_cell.angle_alpha   90.00
_cell.angle_beta   90.00
_cell.angle_gamma   90.00
#
_symmetry.space_group_name_H-M   'P 1'
#
loop_
_entity.id
_entity.type
_entity.pdbx_description
1 polymer ?
#
loop_
_entity_poly.entity_id
_entity_poly.type
_entity_poly.pdbx_seq_one_letter_code
_entity_poly.pdbx_strand_id
1 'polypeptide(L)'
;MDWQGAPPSPSSHVLKKILRLEVPVDSYPNFNFVGRILGPRGNSLKRVEASTGCRVFIRGKGSIKDPGKEDKLRGKPGYEHLSDPLHILIEAEFPATIIDARLRHAQEIIEELLKPVDESQDLYKRQQLRELAMLNSTLREDSPHPGSVSPFSNGGMKRAKTGQ
;
A
#
# COMPACT_ATOMS: atom_id res chain seq x y z
N MET A 1 28.09 42.07 29.11
CA MET A 1 26.69 41.90 28.67
C MET A 1 26.62 40.57 27.95
N ASP A 2 26.57 39.52 28.75
CA ASP A 2 26.85 38.14 28.36
C ASP A 2 25.49 37.47 28.27
N TRP A 3 24.92 37.44 27.06
CA TRP A 3 23.66 36.77 26.77
C TRP A 3 23.83 35.27 27.00
N GLN A 4 23.44 34.80 28.18
CA GLN A 4 23.27 33.38 28.47
C GLN A 4 22.12 32.85 27.62
N GLY A 5 22.48 32.15 26.55
CA GLY A 5 21.56 31.27 25.83
C GLY A 5 20.95 30.30 26.83
N ALA A 6 19.62 30.21 26.83
CA ALA A 6 18.89 29.27 27.67
C ALA A 6 19.47 27.84 27.52
N PRO A 7 19.55 27.06 28.61
CA PRO A 7 19.92 25.66 28.49
C PRO A 7 18.92 24.93 27.59
N PRO A 8 19.36 23.98 26.73
CA PRO A 8 18.44 23.15 25.98
C PRO A 8 17.55 22.40 26.99
N SER A 9 16.25 22.66 26.93
CA SER A 9 15.24 22.00 27.75
C SER A 9 15.36 20.47 27.65
N PRO A 10 15.56 19.72 28.75
CA PRO A 10 15.80 18.28 28.71
C PRO A 10 14.50 17.45 28.64
N SER A 11 13.55 17.81 27.77
CA SER A 11 12.24 17.14 27.74
C SER A 11 11.72 16.88 26.34
N SER A 12 12.42 16.02 25.61
CA SER A 12 11.78 15.00 24.76
C SER A 12 12.86 14.01 24.34
N HIS A 13 13.16 13.02 25.19
CA HIS A 13 13.96 11.88 24.77
C HIS A 13 13.16 11.12 23.70
N VAL A 14 13.49 11.38 22.44
CA VAL A 14 12.96 10.62 21.31
C VAL A 14 13.62 9.24 21.37
N LEU A 15 12.79 8.22 21.55
CA LEU A 15 13.22 6.84 21.49
C LEU A 15 12.97 6.31 20.09
N LYS A 16 13.78 5.32 19.71
CA LYS A 16 13.60 4.53 18.51
C LYS A 16 13.28 3.10 18.93
N LYS A 17 12.11 2.60 18.52
CA LYS A 17 11.71 1.21 18.73
C LYS A 17 11.46 0.56 17.38
N ILE A 18 11.90 -0.69 17.25
CA ILE A 18 11.72 -1.50 16.04
C ILE A 18 10.97 -2.75 16.45
N LEU A 19 9.89 -3.06 15.75
CA LEU A 19 9.08 -4.26 15.94
C LEU A 19 9.12 -5.10 14.67
N ARG A 20 9.39 -6.40 14.81
CA ARG A 20 9.39 -7.37 13.71
C ARG A 20 8.11 -8.20 13.77
N LEU A 21 7.35 -8.21 12.67
CA LEU A 21 6.18 -9.07 12.46
C LEU A 21 6.48 -10.11 11.39
N GLU A 22 6.18 -11.37 11.66
CA GLU A 22 6.29 -12.45 10.70
C GLU A 22 5.01 -12.57 9.86
N VAL A 23 5.17 -12.78 8.57
CA VAL A 23 4.03 -12.96 7.65
C VAL A 23 3.77 -14.45 7.47
N PRO A 24 2.55 -14.96 7.75
CA PRO A 24 2.21 -16.37 7.65
C PRO A 24 2.01 -16.82 6.20
N VAL A 25 3.06 -16.70 5.38
CA VAL A 25 3.05 -17.11 3.96
C VAL A 25 2.89 -18.62 3.80
N ASP A 26 3.42 -19.41 4.74
CA ASP A 26 3.30 -20.87 4.74
C ASP A 26 1.85 -21.34 4.97
N SER A 27 1.10 -20.62 5.80
CA SER A 27 -0.31 -20.95 6.07
C SER A 27 -1.23 -20.56 4.92
N TYR A 28 -0.87 -19.51 4.16
CA TYR A 28 -1.71 -18.96 3.08
C TYR A 28 -0.88 -18.63 1.83
N PRO A 29 -0.34 -19.65 1.12
CA PRO A 29 0.56 -19.44 -0.02
C PRO A 29 -0.10 -18.78 -1.23
N ASN A 30 -1.43 -18.89 -1.36
CA ASN A 30 -2.20 -18.27 -2.45
C ASN A 30 -2.58 -16.81 -2.16
N PHE A 31 -2.25 -16.28 -0.98
CA PHE A 31 -2.63 -14.93 -0.57
C PHE A 31 -1.46 -13.95 -0.72
N ASN A 32 -1.68 -12.85 -1.44
CA ASN A 32 -0.64 -11.84 -1.65
C ASN A 32 -0.67 -10.76 -0.55
N PHE A 33 -0.01 -11.05 0.58
CA PHE A 33 0.13 -10.12 1.70
C PHE A 33 0.81 -8.80 1.30
N VAL A 34 1.93 -8.88 0.56
CA VAL A 34 2.71 -7.70 0.15
C VAL A 34 1.84 -6.76 -0.70
N GLY A 35 1.14 -7.31 -1.69
CA GLY A 35 0.26 -6.54 -2.56
C GLY A 35 -0.90 -5.88 -1.80
N ARG A 36 -1.45 -6.55 -0.79
CA ARG A 36 -2.54 -6.01 0.04
C ARG A 36 -2.09 -4.86 0.93
N ILE A 37 -0.92 -5.00 1.56
CA ILE A 37 -0.33 -3.97 2.42
C ILE A 37 0.08 -2.75 1.61
N LEU A 38 0.78 -2.98 0.49
CA LEU A 38 1.28 -1.91 -0.36
C LEU A 38 0.12 -1.17 -1.03
N GLY A 39 -0.88 -1.91 -1.52
CA GLY A 39 -2.02 -1.37 -2.26
C GLY A 39 -1.60 -0.72 -3.59
N PRO A 40 -2.52 0.03 -4.23
CA PRO A 40 -2.26 0.65 -5.52
C PRO A 40 -1.12 1.67 -5.41
N ARG A 41 -0.04 1.45 -6.17
CA ARG A 41 1.17 2.30 -6.21
C ARG A 41 1.84 2.53 -4.84
N GLY A 42 1.58 1.71 -3.83
CA GLY A 42 2.11 1.95 -2.47
C GLY A 42 1.31 2.93 -1.63
N ASN A 43 0.15 3.40 -2.11
CA ASN A 43 -0.66 4.40 -1.40
C ASN A 43 -1.18 3.87 -0.07
N SER A 44 -1.55 2.59 0.01
CA SER A 44 -2.11 2.02 1.24
C SER A 44 -1.06 2.01 2.35
N LEU A 45 0.14 1.50 2.08
CA LEU A 45 1.25 1.53 3.03
C LEU A 45 1.58 2.95 3.44
N LYS A 46 1.67 3.87 2.48
CA LYS A 46 1.96 5.29 2.75
C LYS A 46 0.90 5.96 3.63
N ARG A 47 -0.38 5.58 3.49
CA ARG A 47 -1.45 6.04 4.39
C ARG A 47 -1.28 5.50 5.81
N VAL A 48 -0.93 4.21 5.95
CA VAL A 48 -0.67 3.60 7.27
C VAL A 48 0.51 4.30 7.95
N GLU A 49 1.61 4.51 7.22
CA GLU A 49 2.78 5.25 7.72
C GLU A 49 2.41 6.70 8.09
N ALA A 50 1.64 7.41 7.27
CA ALA A 50 1.23 8.78 7.56
C ALA A 50 0.26 8.89 8.75
N SER A 51 -0.63 7.90 8.93
CA SER A 51 -1.60 7.88 10.03
C SER A 51 -0.94 7.53 11.38
N THR A 52 -0.03 6.57 11.36
CA THR A 52 0.67 6.10 12.57
C THR A 52 1.90 6.94 12.89
N GLY A 53 2.49 7.59 11.88
CA GLY A 53 3.80 8.24 11.92
C GLY A 53 4.96 7.26 12.09
N CYS A 54 4.72 5.95 11.95
CA CYS A 54 5.74 4.92 11.97
C CYS A 54 6.26 4.67 10.54
N ARG A 55 7.48 4.17 10.42
CA ARG A 55 8.07 3.69 9.17
C ARG A 55 7.90 2.19 9.06
N VAL A 56 7.49 1.70 7.91
CA VAL A 56 7.21 0.29 7.70
C VAL A 56 8.06 -0.24 6.56
N PHE A 57 8.86 -1.27 6.85
CA PHE A 57 9.74 -1.93 5.87
C PHE A 57 9.29 -3.36 5.65
N ILE A 58 9.03 -3.71 4.39
CA ILE A 58 8.81 -5.09 3.98
C ILE A 58 10.18 -5.67 3.61
N ARG A 59 10.54 -6.79 4.24
CA ARG A 59 11.83 -7.47 4.13
C ARG A 59 11.61 -8.98 4.08
N GLY A 60 12.67 -9.75 3.86
CA GLY A 60 12.54 -11.20 3.66
C GLY A 60 12.43 -11.63 2.20
N LYS A 61 12.44 -12.96 2.02
CA LYS A 61 12.23 -13.67 0.76
C LYS A 61 10.82 -13.44 0.21
N GLY A 62 10.70 -13.13 -1.08
CA GLY A 62 9.43 -12.78 -1.72
C GLY A 62 8.98 -11.33 -1.49
N SER A 63 9.81 -10.50 -0.85
CA SER A 63 9.55 -9.05 -0.78
C SER A 63 9.68 -8.38 -2.14
N ILE A 64 10.44 -8.99 -3.07
CA ILE A 64 10.60 -8.49 -4.44
C ILE A 64 9.69 -9.29 -5.36
N LYS A 65 8.88 -8.58 -6.15
CA LYS A 65 7.93 -9.19 -7.11
C LYS A 65 8.61 -10.16 -8.08
N ASP A 66 9.81 -9.81 -8.56
CA ASP A 66 10.56 -10.59 -9.54
C ASP A 66 11.59 -11.52 -8.84
N PRO A 67 11.36 -12.84 -8.77
CA PRO A 67 12.28 -13.76 -8.09
C PRO A 67 13.67 -13.81 -8.75
N GLY A 68 13.73 -13.64 -10.08
CA GLY A 68 15.01 -13.57 -10.80
C GLY A 68 15.84 -12.33 -10.50
N LYS A 69 15.21 -11.22 -10.06
CA LYS A 69 15.94 -10.05 -9.55
C LYS A 69 16.33 -10.25 -8.09
N GLU A 70 15.45 -10.86 -7.30
CA GLU A 70 15.71 -11.19 -5.91
C GLU A 70 16.99 -12.03 -5.76
N ASP A 71 17.12 -13.11 -6.53
CA ASP A 71 18.29 -13.99 -6.45
C ASP A 71 19.61 -13.27 -6.85
N LYS A 72 19.56 -12.37 -7.84
CA LYS A 72 20.71 -11.54 -8.25
C LYS A 72 21.10 -10.49 -7.23
N LEU A 73 20.17 -10.07 -6.37
CA LEU A 73 20.41 -9.09 -5.30
C LEU A 73 20.78 -9.77 -4.00
N ARG A 74 20.48 -11.07 -3.85
CA ARG A 74 20.83 -11.86 -2.68
C ARG A 74 22.35 -11.84 -2.46
N GLY A 75 22.77 -11.55 -1.23
CA GLY A 75 24.18 -11.44 -0.85
C GLY A 75 24.85 -10.10 -1.19
N LYS A 76 24.12 -9.13 -1.76
CA LYS A 76 24.60 -7.74 -1.87
C LYS A 76 24.42 -6.98 -0.55
N PRO A 77 25.29 -6.00 -0.24
CA PRO A 77 25.10 -5.14 0.91
C PRO A 77 23.74 -4.44 0.84
N GLY A 78 22.95 -4.54 1.92
CA GLY A 78 21.60 -4.01 2.01
C GLY A 78 20.47 -4.99 1.65
N TYR A 79 20.79 -6.16 1.07
CA TYR A 79 19.84 -7.21 0.68
C TYR A 79 20.05 -8.55 1.42
N GLU A 80 20.79 -8.53 2.52
CA GLU A 80 21.05 -9.73 3.33
C GLU A 80 19.76 -10.38 3.88
N HIS A 81 18.75 -9.54 4.14
CA HIS A 81 17.43 -9.97 4.57
C HIS A 81 16.67 -10.82 3.54
N LEU A 82 17.13 -10.96 2.30
CA LEU A 82 16.46 -11.83 1.32
C LEU A 82 16.59 -13.32 1.67
N SER A 83 17.49 -13.68 2.58
CA SER A 83 17.62 -15.03 3.12
C SER A 83 16.62 -15.32 4.26
N ASP A 84 16.10 -14.28 4.91
CA ASP A 84 15.11 -14.41 5.98
C ASP A 84 13.70 -14.70 5.43
N PRO A 85 12.80 -15.31 6.21
CA PRO A 85 11.39 -15.42 5.85
C PRO A 85 10.75 -14.04 5.67
N LEU A 86 9.65 -13.96 4.91
CA LEU A 86 8.93 -12.70 4.68
C LEU A 86 8.49 -12.10 6.03
N HIS A 87 8.97 -10.89 6.30
CA HIS A 87 8.68 -10.18 7.55
C HIS A 87 8.56 -8.68 7.33
N ILE A 88 7.90 -8.02 8.27
CA ILE A 88 7.66 -6.58 8.26
C ILE A 88 8.35 -5.98 9.48
N LEU A 89 9.12 -4.91 9.26
CA LEU A 89 9.75 -4.13 10.33
C LEU A 89 9.01 -2.80 10.47
N ILE A 90 8.50 -2.54 11.67
CA ILE A 90 7.87 -1.27 12.02
C ILE A 90 8.86 -0.50 12.90
N GLU A 91 9.33 0.62 12.39
CA GLU A 91 10.21 1.55 13.09
C GLU A 91 9.39 2.74 13.58
N ALA A 92 9.35 2.95 14.89
CA ALA A 92 8.70 4.07 15.54
C ALA A 92 9.75 4.97 16.17
N GLU A 93 9.72 6.26 15.82
CA GLU A 93 10.62 7.28 16.37
C GLU A 93 9.78 8.38 17.03
N PHE A 94 9.62 8.27 18.35
CA PHE A 94 8.70 9.12 19.11
C PHE A 94 9.20 9.35 20.54
N PRO A 95 8.66 10.37 21.24
CA PRO A 95 8.89 10.52 22.67
C PRO A 95 8.50 9.24 23.43
N ALA A 96 9.28 8.92 24.47
CA ALA A 96 9.08 7.72 25.30
C ALA A 96 7.64 7.55 25.84
N THR A 97 6.91 8.65 26.01
CA THR A 97 5.53 8.65 26.50
C THR A 97 4.51 8.08 25.52
N ILE A 98 4.73 8.21 24.21
CA ILE A 98 3.75 7.83 23.17
C ILE A 98 4.25 6.71 22.25
N ILE A 99 5.54 6.41 22.26
CA ILE A 99 6.15 5.45 21.33
C ILE A 99 5.49 4.07 21.41
N ASP A 100 5.19 3.58 22.62
CA ASP A 100 4.53 2.29 22.80
C ASP A 100 3.11 2.27 22.25
N ALA A 101 2.36 3.36 22.45
CA ALA A 101 1.01 3.49 21.91
C ALA A 101 1.02 3.58 20.37
N ARG A 102 1.95 4.34 19.79
CA ARG A 102 2.10 4.49 18.34
C ARG A 102 2.54 3.18 17.68
N LEU A 103 3.51 2.50 18.27
CA LEU A 103 4.02 1.22 17.79
C LEU A 103 2.92 0.14 17.84
N ARG A 104 2.15 0.07 18.94
CA ARG A 104 1.02 -0.85 19.07
C ARG A 104 -0.09 -0.56 18.05
N HIS A 105 -0.41 0.70 17.80
CA HIS A 105 -1.41 1.06 16.80
C HIS A 105 -0.97 0.65 15.38
N ALA A 106 0.30 0.88 15.03
CA ALA A 106 0.84 0.43 13.75
C ALA A 106 0.85 -1.10 13.62
N GLN A 107 1.19 -1.80 14.72
CA GLN A 107 1.12 -3.26 14.78
C GLN A 107 -0.30 -3.76 14.53
N GLU A 108 -1.31 -3.21 15.20
CA GLU A 108 -2.70 -3.66 15.07
C GLU A 108 -3.21 -3.53 13.62
N ILE A 109 -2.94 -2.40 12.96
CA ILE A 109 -3.30 -2.18 11.55
C ILE A 109 -2.62 -3.22 10.65
N ILE A 110 -1.32 -3.47 10.85
CA ILE A 110 -0.59 -4.41 10.01
C ILE A 110 -1.05 -5.85 10.27
N GLU A 111 -1.26 -6.24 11.52
CA GLU A 111 -1.80 -7.56 11.89
C GLU A 111 -3.19 -7.80 11.29
N GLU A 112 -4.04 -6.78 11.24
CA GLU A 112 -5.34 -6.87 10.57
C GLU A 112 -5.20 -7.13 9.06
N LEU A 113 -4.23 -6.47 8.41
CA LEU A 113 -3.92 -6.70 6.99
C LEU A 113 -3.33 -8.10 6.72
N LEU A 114 -2.63 -8.67 7.72
CA LEU A 114 -2.07 -10.02 7.70
C LEU A 114 -3.10 -11.13 7.97
N LYS A 115 -4.30 -10.80 8.44
CA LYS A 115 -5.39 -11.79 8.54
C LYS A 115 -6.02 -12.00 7.17
N PRO A 116 -5.96 -13.21 6.60
CA PRO A 116 -6.65 -13.49 5.35
C PRO A 116 -8.16 -13.37 5.60
N VAL A 117 -8.77 -12.38 4.94
CA VAL A 117 -10.22 -12.20 4.93
C VAL A 117 -10.73 -12.81 3.63
N ASP A 118 -11.88 -13.48 3.70
CA ASP A 118 -12.54 -14.01 2.51
C ASP A 118 -12.76 -12.90 1.47
N GLU A 119 -12.44 -13.16 0.21
CA GLU A 119 -12.46 -12.14 -0.85
C GLU A 119 -13.84 -11.48 -1.01
N SER A 120 -14.91 -12.18 -0.65
CA SER A 120 -16.28 -11.68 -0.67
C SER A 120 -16.55 -10.59 0.38
N GLN A 121 -15.78 -10.59 1.48
CA GLN A 121 -15.90 -9.63 2.58
C GLN A 121 -14.76 -8.60 2.62
N ASP A 122 -13.78 -8.72 1.72
CA ASP A 122 -12.62 -7.82 1.68
C ASP A 122 -12.96 -6.45 1.05
N LEU A 123 -13.67 -5.62 1.84
CA LEU A 123 -13.98 -4.24 1.50
C LEU A 123 -12.71 -3.41 1.23
N TYR A 124 -11.61 -3.75 1.92
CA TYR A 124 -10.33 -3.06 1.77
C TYR A 124 -9.74 -3.31 0.37
N LYS A 125 -9.71 -4.57 -0.08
CA LYS A 125 -9.29 -4.93 -1.44
C LYS A 125 -10.20 -4.30 -2.50
N ARG A 126 -11.51 -4.28 -2.28
CA ARG A 126 -12.47 -3.65 -3.21
C ARG A 126 -12.25 -2.14 -3.33
N GLN A 127 -11.98 -1.47 -2.22
CA GLN A 127 -11.65 -0.04 -2.20
C GLN A 127 -10.33 0.23 -2.94
N GLN A 128 -9.31 -0.60 -2.73
CA GLN A 128 -8.03 -0.51 -3.43
C GLN A 128 -8.16 -0.72 -4.94
N LEU A 129 -8.93 -1.72 -5.38
CA LEU A 129 -9.20 -1.97 -6.80
C LEU A 129 -9.96 -0.81 -7.46
N ARG A 130 -10.91 -0.21 -6.74
CA ARG A 130 -11.62 0.98 -7.18
C ARG A 130 -10.68 2.18 -7.33
N GLU A 131 -9.82 2.42 -6.35
CA GLU A 131 -8.79 3.47 -6.40
C GLU A 131 -7.82 3.23 -7.57
N LEU A 132 -7.38 1.98 -7.78
CA LEU A 132 -6.52 1.60 -8.90
C LEU A 132 -7.19 1.87 -10.25
N ALA A 133 -8.47 1.52 -10.41
CA ALA A 133 -9.22 1.74 -11.64
C ALA A 133 -9.35 3.24 -11.97
N MET A 134 -9.61 4.07 -10.96
CA MET A 134 -9.66 5.54 -11.11
C MET A 134 -8.30 6.13 -11.51
N LEU A 135 -7.21 5.66 -10.89
CA LEU A 135 -5.86 6.12 -11.24
C LEU A 135 -5.49 5.73 -12.68
N ASN A 136 -5.86 4.52 -13.11
CA ASN A 136 -5.62 4.06 -14.48
C ASN A 136 -6.52 4.78 -15.51
N SER A 137 -7.74 5.22 -15.15
CA SER A 137 -8.60 5.97 -16.06
C SER A 137 -8.11 7.38 -16.33
N THR A 138 -7.50 8.06 -15.35
CA THR A 138 -6.91 9.41 -15.54
C THR A 138 -5.72 9.45 -16.49
N LEU A 139 -5.11 8.31 -16.81
CA LEU A 139 -3.99 8.19 -17.73
C LEU A 139 -4.45 7.89 -19.18
N ARG A 140 -5.76 7.75 -19.41
CA ARG A 140 -6.35 7.39 -20.71
C ARG A 140 -7.19 8.49 -21.35
N GLU A 141 -7.12 9.73 -20.86
CA GLU A 141 -7.79 10.89 -21.47
C GLU A 141 -7.03 11.50 -22.68
N ASP A 142 -6.28 10.68 -23.43
CA ASP A 142 -5.79 11.06 -24.75
C ASP A 142 -6.07 9.93 -25.76
N SER A 143 -7.37 9.70 -26.05
CA SER A 143 -7.91 9.27 -27.36
C SER A 143 -9.38 8.82 -27.28
N PRO A 144 -10.16 9.03 -28.36
CA PRO A 144 -11.60 9.28 -28.28
C PRO A 144 -12.46 8.04 -28.03
N HIS A 145 -13.49 8.24 -27.23
CA HIS A 145 -14.56 7.31 -26.87
C HIS A 145 -15.20 6.59 -28.07
N PRO A 146 -15.43 5.27 -28.00
CA PRO A 146 -16.52 4.63 -28.72
C PRO A 146 -17.67 4.28 -27.76
N GLY A 147 -18.82 4.88 -28.02
CA GLY A 147 -20.11 4.20 -27.88
C GLY A 147 -20.71 4.11 -26.48
N SER A 148 -21.28 5.22 -26.00
CA SER A 148 -22.41 5.15 -25.07
C SER A 148 -23.60 4.55 -25.82
N VAL A 149 -23.96 3.30 -25.49
CA VAL A 149 -25.20 2.66 -25.95
C VAL A 149 -26.38 3.24 -25.18
N SER A 150 -27.29 3.90 -25.91
CA SER A 150 -28.62 4.27 -25.41
C SER A 150 -29.69 3.57 -26.26
N PRO A 151 -30.75 2.98 -25.66
CA PRO A 151 -31.73 2.15 -26.36
C PRO A 151 -33.01 2.94 -26.70
N PHE A 152 -33.51 2.87 -27.94
CA PHE A 152 -34.94 2.77 -28.25
C PHE A 152 -35.21 2.61 -29.77
N SER A 153 -35.64 1.40 -30.12
CA SER A 153 -36.73 0.99 -31.03
C SER A 153 -37.26 1.93 -32.15
N ASN A 154 -37.09 1.43 -33.38
CA ASN A 154 -38.13 1.14 -34.39
C ASN A 154 -38.75 2.31 -35.22
N GLY A 155 -38.58 2.25 -36.55
CA GLY A 155 -39.34 3.07 -37.49
C GLY A 155 -38.76 3.08 -38.91
N GLY A 156 -39.30 2.22 -39.78
CA GLY A 156 -38.79 1.90 -41.11
C GLY A 156 -38.70 3.03 -42.14
N MET A 157 -37.78 2.80 -43.07
CA MET A 157 -37.51 3.53 -44.31
C MET A 157 -38.74 3.63 -45.21
N LYS A 158 -39.05 4.83 -45.76
CA LYS A 158 -39.55 5.01 -47.13
C LYS A 158 -39.06 6.32 -47.74
N ARG A 159 -38.19 6.17 -48.74
CA ARG A 159 -37.68 7.19 -49.66
C ARG A 159 -38.57 7.23 -50.90
N ALA A 160 -39.00 8.42 -51.32
CA ALA A 160 -39.11 8.84 -52.73
C ALA A 160 -39.61 10.29 -52.80
N LYS A 161 -38.83 11.19 -53.42
CA LYS A 161 -39.32 12.43 -54.01
C LYS A 161 -38.86 12.45 -55.46
N THR A 162 -39.87 12.65 -56.31
CA THR A 162 -39.89 12.67 -57.78
C THR A 162 -39.47 14.04 -58.33
N GLY A 163 -38.94 14.06 -59.56
CA GLY A 163 -38.91 15.22 -60.48
C GLY A 163 -37.74 16.18 -60.27
N GLN A 164 -37.07 16.71 -61.30
CA GLN A 164 -37.30 16.78 -62.75
C GLN A 164 -35.98 16.55 -63.49
#